data_AF-A0A8J7UEM8-F1
#
_entry.id   AF-A0A8J7UEM8-F1
#
_cell.length_a   1.000
_cell.length_b   1.000
_cell.length_c   1.000
_cell.angle_alpha   90.00
_cell.angle_beta   90.00
_cell.angle_gamma   90.00
#
_symmetry.space_group_name_H-M   'P 1'
#
loop_
_entity.id
_entity.type
_entity.pdbx_description
1 polymer ?
#
loop_
_entity_poly.entity_id
_entity_poly.type
_entity_poly.pdbx_seq_one_letter_code
_entity_poly.pdbx_strand_id
1 'polypeptide(L)'
;MASFDNRFYNTSEAGDRDLVINIEGHKVGTPIEFTVTSNGQLMSKFDLTVGREAITSAPVLVSAEAIVPANANHFVAKAKFDRVIASAKAKVGDDEIVAMGGSDVIYFPAWNLDYSKDYELVITEAVDNYGNRMAQPYTVKAATGEKVEVAKSVIDYVVSDVEEFKAALAAVNASNTSADSPAVVIFVKNGDYDFGGEEQTFRCYNVAIIGESRDGVVLHGNRSGISNPVISTRYSVNTYLQDLTLRNDYDWGKPRTGVGVALTSGTREVGVNLSLQSQQDTQVTDGNQSYYLNCDFYGAVDYVCGGGDQFYDKCNFLMTADGTIAAPSTAKTCKWGYVFSGCTVDEATPGALEKGWYLSRPWQNEPRTYWINTVMKVKPVDVGYNSMGNLPTHFYEFGSVDAEGNLLDLSVRGNSPTHVGAPYEPVLTAEEAAFFTVGNVLGMTDSYSAAEVVKTPDAPAVTIDGDNLKWNTDADARFYVVYRSGSYVGNTIEGSYPVDGDGIYTVRAANVRGGLGEASEGVQVGTVGIDSVEGGADVVSVEYFNLQGVRVSESATGICIKVSVFNDGHKTVEKIVK
;
A
#
# COMPACT_ATOMS: atom_id res chain seq x y z
N MET A 1 46.08 25.47 -1.24
CA MET A 1 46.31 25.75 0.19
C MET A 1 46.92 27.13 0.33
N ALA A 2 46.16 28.11 0.78
CA ALA A 2 46.73 29.34 1.32
C ALA A 2 46.92 29.10 2.83
N SER A 3 48.14 29.28 3.33
CA SER A 3 48.45 29.20 4.76
C SER A 3 48.39 30.63 5.33
N PHE A 4 47.50 30.86 6.29
CA PHE A 4 47.41 32.12 7.02
C PHE A 4 47.80 31.85 8.48
N ASP A 5 48.98 32.34 8.90
CA ASP A 5 49.40 32.31 10.30
C ASP A 5 48.91 33.58 11.00
N ASN A 6 47.78 33.48 11.71
CA ASN A 6 47.29 34.54 12.57
C ASN A 6 47.25 34.04 14.02
N ARG A 7 48.32 34.34 14.76
CA ARG A 7 48.42 34.11 16.21
C ARG A 7 47.52 35.09 16.96
N PHE A 8 46.38 34.62 17.45
CA PHE A 8 45.49 35.39 18.33
C PHE A 8 45.95 35.25 19.79
N TYR A 9 46.36 36.37 20.41
CA TYR A 9 46.53 36.46 21.86
C TYR A 9 45.25 37.04 22.47
N ASN A 10 44.74 36.37 23.50
CA ASN A 10 43.60 36.81 24.29
C ASN A 10 44.00 38.08 25.07
N THR A 11 43.63 39.26 24.57
CA THR A 11 43.69 40.50 25.35
C THR A 11 42.29 41.12 25.34
N SER A 12 41.72 41.22 26.52
CA SER A 12 40.35 41.56 26.88
C SER A 12 39.88 42.98 26.55
N GLU A 13 40.40 43.62 25.49
CA GLU A 13 39.93 44.92 25.05
C GLU A 13 39.87 44.98 23.51
N ALA A 14 38.67 45.32 23.01
CA ALA A 14 38.31 45.63 21.61
C ALA A 14 37.94 44.47 20.66
N GLY A 15 36.62 44.23 20.59
CA GLY A 15 35.87 43.88 19.38
C GLY A 15 35.88 42.41 18.97
N ASP A 16 34.70 41.87 18.67
CA ASP A 16 34.56 40.62 17.89
C ASP A 16 35.41 40.76 16.61
N ARG A 17 36.42 39.90 16.46
CA ARG A 17 37.25 39.88 15.24
C ARG A 17 36.74 38.77 14.35
N ASP A 18 35.89 39.12 13.40
CA ASP A 18 35.42 38.21 12.36
C ASP A 18 36.57 37.89 11.39
N LEU A 19 36.89 36.60 11.24
CA LEU A 19 37.73 36.12 10.15
C LEU A 19 36.86 35.96 8.91
N VAL A 20 36.94 36.91 7.99
CA VAL A 20 36.25 36.83 6.69
C VAL A 20 37.22 36.29 5.64
N ILE A 21 36.86 35.15 5.04
CA ILE A 21 37.59 34.55 3.93
C ILE A 21 36.70 34.61 2.69
N ASN A 22 37.13 35.36 1.68
CA ASN A 22 36.47 35.36 0.37
C ASN A 22 37.08 34.28 -0.50
N ILE A 23 36.24 33.38 -1.01
CA ILE A 23 36.63 32.32 -1.93
C ILE A 23 35.98 32.62 -3.27
N GLU A 24 36.76 33.15 -4.21
CA GLU A 24 36.31 33.47 -5.56
C GLU A 24 36.57 32.32 -6.53
N GLY A 25 35.69 32.16 -7.53
CA GLY A 25 35.85 31.14 -8.57
C GLY A 25 35.72 29.69 -8.07
N HIS A 26 35.12 29.48 -6.90
CA HIS A 26 34.87 28.14 -6.36
C HIS A 26 33.94 27.35 -7.29
N LYS A 27 34.30 26.10 -7.59
CA LYS A 27 33.50 25.24 -8.47
C LYS A 27 32.59 24.33 -7.65
N VAL A 28 31.33 24.22 -8.07
CA VAL A 28 30.37 23.25 -7.50
C VAL A 28 30.99 21.85 -7.49
N GLY A 29 30.80 21.11 -6.39
CA GLY A 29 31.37 19.76 -6.21
C GLY A 29 32.84 19.72 -5.78
N THR A 30 33.52 20.87 -5.68
CA THR A 30 34.85 20.94 -5.06
C THR A 30 34.69 21.13 -3.55
N PRO A 31 35.31 20.32 -2.68
CA PRO A 31 35.27 20.54 -1.24
C PRO A 31 35.98 21.83 -0.83
N ILE A 32 35.39 22.56 0.11
CA ILE A 32 36.07 23.61 0.87
C ILE A 32 36.39 23.03 2.24
N GLU A 33 37.66 22.75 2.48
CA GLU A 33 38.13 22.18 3.74
C GLU A 33 38.77 23.27 4.60
N PHE A 34 38.32 23.37 5.86
CA PHE A 34 38.90 24.24 6.87
C PHE A 34 39.49 23.38 7.98
N THR A 35 40.78 23.53 8.25
CA THR A 35 41.45 22.90 9.39
C THR A 35 41.71 23.96 10.44
N VAL A 36 41.11 23.82 11.61
CA VAL A 36 41.31 24.72 12.75
C VAL A 36 42.19 24.05 13.79
N THR A 37 43.36 24.63 14.07
CA THR A 37 44.27 24.14 15.12
C THR A 37 44.16 25.06 16.32
N SER A 38 43.70 24.55 17.46
CA SER A 38 43.58 25.29 18.72
C SER A 38 44.41 24.62 19.82
N ASN A 39 45.07 25.42 20.67
CA ASN A 39 45.79 24.95 21.86
C ASN A 39 44.92 24.96 23.13
N GLY A 40 43.59 25.10 22.99
CA GLY A 40 42.61 25.14 24.08
C GLY A 40 41.16 24.93 23.62
N GLN A 41 40.20 25.05 24.53
CA GLN A 41 38.76 24.84 24.26
C GLN A 41 38.21 25.97 23.36
N LEU A 42 37.74 25.62 22.16
CA LEU A 42 37.26 26.57 21.15
C LEU A 42 35.76 26.84 21.33
N MET A 43 35.37 28.10 21.40
CA MET A 43 33.98 28.56 21.24
C MET A 43 33.95 29.47 20.00
N SER A 44 33.43 28.99 18.88
CA SER A 44 33.33 29.77 17.63
C SER A 44 31.99 29.57 16.94
N LYS A 45 31.58 30.60 16.19
CA LYS A 45 30.46 30.58 15.24
C LYS A 45 31.05 30.86 13.85
N PHE A 46 30.57 30.15 12.84
CA PHE A 46 30.90 30.46 11.44
C PHE A 46 29.61 30.88 10.73
N ASP A 47 29.70 31.92 9.91
CA ASP A 47 28.63 32.33 9.01
C ASP A 47 29.16 32.20 7.58
N LEU A 48 28.54 31.33 6.77
CA LEU A 48 28.89 31.14 5.37
C LEU A 48 27.93 31.96 4.49
N THR A 49 28.45 32.97 3.82
CA THR A 49 27.70 33.73 2.81
C THR A 49 28.13 33.27 1.43
N VAL A 50 27.19 32.76 0.64
CA VAL A 50 27.46 32.29 -0.73
C VAL A 50 26.84 33.26 -1.73
N GLY A 51 27.68 34.05 -2.39
CA GLY A 51 27.30 34.77 -3.60
C GLY A 51 27.35 33.82 -4.80
N ARG A 52 26.21 33.52 -5.41
CA ARG A 52 26.16 32.69 -6.62
C ARG A 52 26.36 33.60 -7.84
N GLU A 53 27.48 33.46 -8.53
CA GLU A 53 27.53 33.92 -9.92
C GLU A 53 26.56 33.07 -10.75
N ALA A 54 25.73 33.72 -11.56
CA ALA A 54 24.82 33.03 -12.46
C ALA A 54 25.64 32.16 -13.42
N ILE A 55 25.48 30.84 -13.32
CA ILE A 55 26.08 29.94 -14.30
C ILE A 55 25.33 30.19 -15.61
N THR A 56 26.06 30.40 -16.70
CA THR A 56 25.50 30.63 -18.05
C THR A 56 25.80 29.49 -19.02
N SER A 57 26.65 28.55 -18.61
CA SER A 57 26.95 27.36 -19.39
C SER A 57 25.81 26.35 -19.30
N ALA A 58 25.58 25.63 -20.40
CA ALA A 58 24.66 24.50 -20.44
C ALA A 58 25.03 23.45 -19.36
N PRO A 59 24.06 22.82 -18.70
CA PRO A 59 24.29 21.65 -17.87
C PRO A 59 24.96 20.54 -18.67
N VAL A 60 25.93 19.86 -18.07
CA VAL A 60 26.71 18.81 -18.73
C VAL A 60 26.32 17.45 -18.15
N LEU A 61 25.93 16.53 -19.03
CA LEU A 61 25.71 15.14 -18.65
C LEU A 61 27.06 14.47 -18.34
N VAL A 62 27.21 13.98 -17.11
CA VAL A 62 28.41 13.31 -16.60
C VAL A 62 28.37 11.81 -16.89
N SER A 63 27.21 11.19 -16.69
CA SER A 63 27.00 9.76 -16.96
C SER A 63 25.51 9.47 -17.16
N ALA A 64 25.18 8.45 -17.95
CA ALA A 64 23.83 7.92 -18.01
C ALA A 64 23.86 6.39 -18.16
N GLU A 65 22.93 5.72 -17.51
CA GLU A 65 22.78 4.26 -17.53
C GLU A 65 21.30 3.88 -17.48
N ALA A 66 20.96 2.69 -17.98
CA ALA A 66 19.63 2.11 -17.81
C ALA A 66 19.67 1.05 -16.72
N ILE A 67 18.72 1.13 -15.79
CA ILE A 67 18.48 0.14 -14.75
C ILE A 67 17.35 -0.76 -15.25
N VAL A 68 17.71 -1.98 -15.66
CA VAL A 68 16.78 -2.96 -16.22
C VAL A 68 16.70 -4.17 -15.27
N PRO A 69 15.57 -4.40 -14.59
CA PRO A 69 15.37 -5.61 -13.82
C PRO A 69 15.26 -6.84 -14.73
N ALA A 70 15.63 -8.01 -14.19
CA ALA A 70 15.27 -9.28 -14.82
C ALA A 70 13.74 -9.45 -14.81
N ASN A 71 13.20 -10.15 -15.82
CA ASN A 71 11.77 -10.42 -15.94
C ASN A 71 10.88 -9.15 -15.90
N ALA A 72 11.36 -8.05 -16.46
CA ALA A 72 10.66 -6.77 -16.49
C ALA A 72 10.57 -6.21 -17.92
N ASN A 73 9.39 -5.70 -18.26
CA ASN A 73 9.15 -4.98 -19.51
C ASN A 73 9.28 -3.46 -19.34
N HIS A 74 10.09 -3.03 -18.39
CA HIS A 74 10.26 -1.64 -18.03
C HIS A 74 11.71 -1.39 -17.61
N PHE A 75 12.13 -0.14 -17.63
CA PHE A 75 13.44 0.28 -17.16
C PHE A 75 13.41 1.71 -16.63
N VAL A 76 14.43 2.07 -15.88
CA VAL A 76 14.67 3.46 -15.47
C VAL A 76 15.99 3.92 -16.05
N ALA A 77 15.98 4.98 -16.86
CA ALA A 77 17.23 5.64 -17.22
C ALA A 77 17.63 6.62 -16.12
N LYS A 78 18.85 6.49 -15.62
CA LYS A 78 19.46 7.33 -14.60
C LYS A 78 20.53 8.20 -15.23
N ALA A 79 20.39 9.51 -15.14
CA ALA A 79 21.30 10.49 -15.70
C ALA A 79 21.89 11.37 -14.59
N LYS A 80 23.22 11.45 -14.53
CA LYS A 80 23.94 12.36 -13.64
C LYS A 80 24.41 13.57 -14.43
N PHE A 81 24.12 14.75 -13.93
CA PHE A 81 24.60 16.03 -14.44
C PHE A 81 25.67 16.62 -13.52
N ASP A 82 26.37 17.64 -14.00
CA ASP A 82 27.39 18.37 -13.24
C ASP A 82 26.81 19.29 -12.16
N ARG A 83 25.48 19.44 -12.11
CA ARG A 83 24.74 20.32 -11.22
C ARG A 83 23.28 19.87 -11.06
N VAL A 84 22.59 20.52 -10.14
CA VAL A 84 21.15 20.31 -9.91
C VAL A 84 20.35 20.74 -11.14
N ILE A 85 19.51 19.81 -11.63
CA ILE A 85 18.55 20.02 -12.71
C ILE A 85 17.18 20.32 -12.09
N ALA A 86 16.55 21.41 -12.49
CA ALA A 86 15.24 21.86 -12.03
C ALA A 86 14.10 21.11 -12.72
N SER A 87 14.25 20.81 -14.01
CA SER A 87 13.27 20.04 -14.80
C SER A 87 13.96 19.30 -15.93
N ALA A 88 13.44 18.15 -16.31
CA ALA A 88 13.94 17.40 -17.45
C ALA A 88 12.83 16.60 -18.14
N LYS A 89 13.06 16.30 -19.43
CA LYS A 89 12.17 15.48 -20.26
C LYS A 89 12.96 14.47 -21.07
N ALA A 90 12.36 13.32 -21.29
CA ALA A 90 12.83 12.30 -22.21
C ALA A 90 11.70 11.76 -23.08
N LYS A 91 12.05 10.95 -24.07
CA LYS A 91 11.11 10.21 -24.89
C LYS A 91 11.54 8.76 -25.07
N VAL A 92 10.59 7.84 -25.13
CA VAL A 92 10.80 6.45 -25.55
C VAL A 92 9.74 6.16 -26.61
N GLY A 93 10.15 5.97 -27.86
CA GLY A 93 9.18 5.98 -28.97
C GLY A 93 8.45 7.32 -29.06
N ASP A 94 7.11 7.28 -29.05
CA ASP A 94 6.26 8.48 -29.07
C ASP A 94 5.91 8.99 -27.67
N ASP A 95 6.20 8.23 -26.61
CA ASP A 95 5.84 8.56 -25.24
C ASP A 95 6.81 9.59 -24.65
N GLU A 96 6.26 10.70 -24.13
CA GLU A 96 7.02 11.70 -23.37
C GLU A 96 7.10 11.32 -21.89
N ILE A 97 8.30 11.37 -21.33
CA ILE A 97 8.58 11.14 -19.92
C ILE A 97 9.03 12.45 -19.32
N VAL A 98 8.23 13.00 -18.41
CA VAL A 98 8.66 14.10 -17.54
C VAL A 98 9.45 13.51 -16.37
N ALA A 99 10.56 14.13 -15.97
CA ALA A 99 11.33 13.66 -14.81
C ALA A 99 11.27 14.67 -13.67
N MET A 100 11.33 14.16 -12.44
CA MET A 100 11.47 15.01 -11.25
C MET A 100 12.84 15.67 -11.22
N GLY A 101 12.85 16.99 -11.14
CA GLY A 101 14.05 17.77 -10.87
C GLY A 101 14.41 17.88 -9.40
N GLY A 102 15.22 18.89 -9.07
CA GLY A 102 15.72 19.17 -7.73
C GLY A 102 16.93 18.32 -7.32
N SER A 103 17.57 17.63 -8.27
CA SER A 103 18.72 16.75 -8.03
C SER A 103 19.75 16.87 -9.17
N ASP A 104 21.01 16.54 -8.90
CA ASP A 104 22.03 16.35 -9.95
C ASP A 104 21.94 14.96 -10.59
N VAL A 105 21.21 14.04 -9.97
CA VAL A 105 20.83 12.74 -10.53
C VAL A 105 19.34 12.74 -10.83
N ILE A 106 19.00 12.51 -12.10
CA ILE A 106 17.65 12.54 -12.65
C ILE A 106 17.28 11.14 -13.15
N TYR A 107 16.04 10.74 -12.90
CA TYR A 107 15.50 9.44 -13.25
C TYR A 107 14.37 9.58 -14.26
N PHE A 108 14.42 8.79 -15.34
CA PHE A 108 13.43 8.72 -16.40
C PHE A 108 12.85 7.30 -16.44
N PRO A 109 11.77 7.05 -15.69
CA PRO A 109 11.16 5.73 -15.66
C PRO A 109 10.29 5.51 -16.92
N ALA A 110 10.49 4.38 -17.59
CA ALA A 110 9.74 3.94 -18.75
C ALA A 110 9.03 2.62 -18.43
N TRP A 111 7.72 2.69 -18.21
CA TRP A 111 6.88 1.57 -17.77
C TRP A 111 6.08 0.97 -18.94
N ASN A 112 5.58 -0.27 -18.77
CA ASN A 112 4.62 -0.92 -19.68
C ASN A 112 5.09 -1.08 -21.14
N LEU A 113 6.37 -1.37 -21.36
CA LEU A 113 6.90 -1.62 -22.70
C LEU A 113 6.69 -3.10 -23.10
N ASP A 114 7.15 -3.48 -24.29
CA ASP A 114 7.24 -4.90 -24.67
C ASP A 114 8.44 -5.58 -23.99
N TYR A 115 8.31 -6.86 -23.64
CA TYR A 115 9.44 -7.71 -23.20
C TYR A 115 10.44 -7.99 -24.35
N SER A 116 11.68 -8.33 -23.99
CA SER A 116 12.75 -8.75 -24.91
C SER A 116 12.99 -7.80 -26.09
N LYS A 117 12.86 -6.49 -25.89
CA LYS A 117 12.97 -5.49 -26.96
C LYS A 117 13.93 -4.38 -26.61
N ASP A 118 14.70 -3.97 -27.61
CA ASP A 118 15.60 -2.82 -27.53
C ASP A 118 14.82 -1.52 -27.66
N TYR A 119 15.13 -0.57 -26.77
CA TYR A 119 14.59 0.77 -26.73
C TYR A 119 15.72 1.81 -26.69
N GLU A 120 15.42 2.96 -27.29
CA GLU A 120 16.23 4.17 -27.18
C GLU A 120 15.43 5.22 -26.41
N LEU A 121 15.87 5.53 -25.20
CA LEU A 121 15.36 6.66 -24.42
C LEU A 121 16.16 7.90 -24.74
N VAL A 122 15.53 8.91 -25.32
CA VAL A 122 16.17 10.16 -25.70
C VAL A 122 15.86 11.22 -24.65
N ILE A 123 16.84 11.61 -23.84
CA ILE A 123 16.77 12.79 -22.98
C ILE A 123 16.75 14.01 -23.90
N THR A 124 15.60 14.67 -23.99
CA THR A 124 15.35 15.78 -24.92
C THR A 124 15.60 17.14 -24.29
N GLU A 125 15.42 17.24 -22.97
CA GLU A 125 15.57 18.48 -22.23
C GLU A 125 16.10 18.21 -20.81
N ALA A 126 17.02 19.06 -20.35
CA ALA A 126 17.38 19.21 -18.94
C ALA A 126 17.67 20.69 -18.70
N VAL A 127 17.01 21.29 -17.71
CA VAL A 127 17.10 22.71 -17.37
C VAL A 127 17.58 22.84 -15.94
N ASP A 128 18.64 23.61 -15.70
CA ASP A 128 19.12 23.88 -14.33
C ASP A 128 18.31 24.98 -13.62
N ASN A 129 18.62 25.20 -12.34
CA ASN A 129 17.97 26.23 -11.52
C ASN A 129 18.20 27.67 -12.01
N TYR A 130 19.07 27.89 -13.01
CA TYR A 130 19.33 29.20 -13.61
C TYR A 130 18.68 29.34 -14.99
N GLY A 131 17.92 28.33 -15.45
CA GLY A 131 17.27 28.31 -16.75
C GLY A 131 18.17 27.91 -17.91
N ASN A 132 19.41 27.47 -17.65
CA ASN A 132 20.28 26.96 -18.71
C ASN A 132 19.81 25.58 -19.15
N ARG A 133 19.86 25.33 -20.45
CA ARG A 133 19.39 24.09 -21.08
C ARG A 133 20.57 23.23 -21.52
N MET A 134 20.44 21.92 -21.45
CA MET A 134 21.45 21.00 -21.99
C MET A 134 21.71 21.30 -23.46
N ALA A 135 22.97 21.18 -23.89
CA ALA A 135 23.38 21.65 -25.22
C ALA A 135 22.78 20.84 -26.38
N GLN A 136 22.59 19.54 -26.18
CA GLN A 136 22.06 18.62 -27.18
C GLN A 136 21.40 17.42 -26.49
N PRO A 137 20.39 16.78 -27.12
CA PRO A 137 19.78 15.55 -26.62
C PRO A 137 20.81 14.42 -26.41
N TYR A 138 20.47 13.46 -25.54
CA TYR A 138 21.29 12.29 -25.28
C TYR A 138 20.46 11.00 -25.28
N THR A 139 20.95 9.96 -25.95
CA THR A 139 20.25 8.66 -26.04
C THR A 139 20.84 7.66 -25.06
N VAL A 140 19.98 7.12 -24.19
CA VAL A 140 20.26 5.96 -23.34
C VAL A 140 19.66 4.73 -24.02
N LYS A 141 20.49 3.71 -24.28
CA LYS A 141 20.03 2.42 -24.82
C LYS A 141 19.66 1.49 -23.69
N ALA A 142 18.52 0.82 -23.81
CA ALA A 142 18.05 -0.17 -22.85
C ALA A 142 17.41 -1.33 -23.61
N ALA A 143 17.57 -2.55 -23.10
CA ALA A 143 16.83 -3.72 -23.57
C ALA A 143 15.95 -4.18 -22.42
N THR A 144 14.65 -4.35 -22.64
CA THR A 144 13.77 -4.91 -21.62
C THR A 144 14.11 -6.38 -21.37
N GLY A 145 13.83 -6.86 -20.16
CA GLY A 145 14.10 -8.25 -19.78
C GLY A 145 13.26 -9.25 -20.57
N GLU A 146 13.67 -10.51 -20.54
CA GLU A 146 12.88 -11.63 -21.05
C GLU A 146 11.72 -11.93 -20.11
N LYS A 147 10.53 -12.23 -20.66
CA LYS A 147 9.42 -12.75 -19.85
C LYS A 147 9.71 -14.21 -19.49
N VAL A 148 10.02 -14.47 -18.23
CA VAL A 148 10.31 -15.81 -17.73
C VAL A 148 9.03 -16.44 -17.19
N GLU A 149 8.78 -17.70 -17.55
CA GLU A 149 7.67 -18.47 -17.00
C GLU A 149 7.81 -18.60 -15.47
N VAL A 150 6.69 -18.47 -14.76
CA VAL A 150 6.70 -18.57 -13.30
C VAL A 150 7.05 -19.99 -12.88
N ALA A 151 8.09 -20.13 -12.06
CA ALA A 151 8.49 -21.40 -11.48
C ALA A 151 7.34 -21.99 -10.65
N LYS A 152 6.86 -23.17 -11.05
CA LYS A 152 5.72 -23.84 -10.40
C LYS A 152 6.15 -24.45 -9.08
N SER A 153 5.37 -24.23 -8.02
CA SER A 153 5.56 -24.87 -6.72
C SER A 153 4.27 -24.79 -5.94
N VAL A 154 3.89 -25.89 -5.29
CA VAL A 154 2.82 -25.93 -4.30
C VAL A 154 3.12 -25.04 -3.09
N ILE A 155 2.11 -24.83 -2.24
CA ILE A 155 2.22 -24.11 -0.97
C ILE A 155 3.19 -24.84 -0.04
N ASP A 156 4.10 -24.10 0.60
CA ASP A 156 5.14 -24.65 1.48
C ASP A 156 4.60 -25.03 2.87
N TYR A 157 3.74 -24.19 3.44
CA TYR A 157 3.11 -24.42 4.75
C TYR A 157 1.62 -24.11 4.69
N VAL A 158 0.79 -25.03 5.20
CA VAL A 158 -0.63 -24.78 5.46
C VAL A 158 -0.83 -24.85 6.97
N VAL A 159 -1.33 -23.78 7.57
CA VAL A 159 -1.46 -23.66 9.03
C VAL A 159 -2.90 -23.38 9.41
N SER A 160 -3.33 -23.92 10.55
CA SER A 160 -4.72 -23.89 11.03
C SER A 160 -4.88 -23.44 12.47
N ASP A 161 -3.76 -23.25 13.18
CA ASP A 161 -3.74 -22.71 14.54
C ASP A 161 -2.46 -21.89 14.83
N VAL A 162 -2.41 -21.31 16.03
CA VAL A 162 -1.32 -20.44 16.50
C VAL A 162 0.03 -21.18 16.54
N GLU A 163 0.06 -22.45 16.95
CA GLU A 163 1.30 -23.20 17.09
C GLU A 163 1.89 -23.55 15.72
N GLU A 164 1.04 -23.98 14.79
CA GLU A 164 1.42 -24.22 13.39
C GLU A 164 1.91 -22.93 12.71
N PHE A 165 1.23 -21.80 12.92
CA PHE A 165 1.66 -20.51 12.40
C PHE A 165 3.05 -20.10 12.94
N LYS A 166 3.25 -20.18 14.27
CA LYS A 166 4.54 -19.87 14.90
C LYS A 166 5.65 -20.79 14.41
N ALA A 167 5.38 -22.08 14.25
CA ALA A 167 6.34 -23.05 13.73
C ALA A 167 6.74 -22.74 12.28
N ALA A 168 5.78 -22.41 11.41
CA ALA A 168 6.04 -22.01 10.04
C ALA A 168 6.84 -20.69 9.97
N LEU A 169 6.46 -19.68 10.76
CA LEU A 169 7.18 -18.42 10.85
C LEU A 169 8.64 -18.61 11.33
N ALA A 170 8.85 -19.45 12.34
CA ALA A 170 10.19 -19.78 12.82
C ALA A 170 11.03 -20.49 11.76
N ALA A 171 10.43 -21.42 11.00
CA ALA A 171 11.11 -22.12 9.92
C ALA A 171 11.56 -21.15 8.81
N VAL A 172 10.68 -20.26 8.36
CA VAL A 172 11.02 -19.29 7.30
C VAL A 172 12.01 -18.23 7.76
N ASN A 173 11.96 -17.81 9.03
CA ASN A 173 12.97 -16.93 9.60
C ASN A 173 14.36 -17.58 9.63
N ALA A 174 14.43 -18.91 9.74
CA ALA A 174 15.70 -19.65 9.71
C ALA A 174 16.19 -19.93 8.28
N SER A 175 15.29 -20.22 7.33
CA SER A 175 15.66 -20.60 5.96
C SER A 175 15.85 -19.43 5.00
N ASN A 176 15.03 -18.37 5.12
CA ASN A 176 14.95 -17.31 4.12
C ASN A 176 15.74 -16.07 4.55
N THR A 177 17.05 -16.21 4.69
CA THR A 177 17.91 -15.19 5.31
C THR A 177 18.62 -14.26 4.31
N SER A 178 18.39 -14.42 3.01
CA SER A 178 19.04 -13.61 1.96
C SER A 178 18.09 -13.26 0.80
N ALA A 179 18.43 -12.22 0.03
CA ALA A 179 17.64 -11.78 -1.13
C ALA A 179 17.45 -12.87 -2.20
N ASP A 180 18.39 -13.82 -2.31
CA ASP A 180 18.35 -14.94 -3.26
C ASP A 180 17.56 -16.14 -2.74
N SER A 181 17.04 -16.08 -1.51
CA SER A 181 16.22 -17.16 -0.94
C SER A 181 14.95 -17.36 -1.78
N PRO A 182 14.53 -18.61 -2.05
CA PRO A 182 13.35 -18.88 -2.87
C PRO A 182 12.10 -18.31 -2.22
N ALA A 183 11.10 -17.98 -3.05
CA ALA A 183 9.83 -17.49 -2.54
C ALA A 183 9.09 -18.58 -1.77
N VAL A 184 8.65 -18.29 -0.55
CA VAL A 184 7.94 -19.23 0.33
C VAL A 184 6.54 -18.73 0.63
N VAL A 185 5.56 -19.63 0.65
CA VAL A 185 4.16 -19.34 0.94
C VAL A 185 3.69 -20.07 2.20
N ILE A 186 3.20 -19.30 3.18
CA ILE A 186 2.44 -19.80 4.31
C ILE A 186 0.97 -19.47 4.05
N PHE A 187 0.16 -20.51 3.83
CA PHE A 187 -1.28 -20.39 3.71
C PHE A 187 -1.94 -20.57 5.08
N VAL A 188 -2.73 -19.57 5.49
CA VAL A 188 -3.37 -19.51 6.81
C VAL A 188 -4.85 -19.79 6.63
N LYS A 189 -5.34 -20.89 7.21
CA LYS A 189 -6.76 -21.23 7.15
C LYS A 189 -7.59 -20.28 8.00
N ASN A 190 -8.89 -20.20 7.71
CA ASN A 190 -9.83 -19.43 8.52
C ASN A 190 -9.74 -19.88 10.00
N GLY A 191 -9.59 -18.92 10.90
CA GLY A 191 -9.35 -19.13 12.32
C GLY A 191 -9.05 -17.82 13.06
N ASP A 192 -9.17 -17.89 14.38
CA ASP A 192 -8.83 -16.81 15.32
C ASP A 192 -7.47 -17.14 15.95
N TYR A 193 -6.45 -16.35 15.61
CA TYR A 193 -5.06 -16.58 16.00
C TYR A 193 -4.64 -15.54 17.04
N ASP A 194 -4.95 -15.81 18.31
CA ASP A 194 -4.58 -14.96 19.45
C ASP A 194 -3.14 -15.22 19.91
N PHE A 195 -2.26 -14.26 19.68
CA PHE A 195 -0.87 -14.30 20.15
C PHE A 195 -0.70 -13.75 21.59
N GLY A 196 -1.78 -13.31 22.22
CA GLY A 196 -1.78 -12.70 23.54
C GLY A 196 -0.82 -11.51 23.58
N GLY A 197 0.18 -11.60 24.45
CA GLY A 197 1.21 -10.57 24.61
C GLY A 197 2.45 -10.77 23.76
N GLU A 198 2.51 -11.73 22.82
CA GLU A 198 3.71 -12.05 22.04
C GLU A 198 3.75 -11.35 20.68
N GLU A 199 4.90 -10.79 20.32
CA GLU A 199 5.14 -10.24 18.98
C GLU A 199 5.48 -11.35 17.99
N GLN A 200 4.89 -11.33 16.81
CA GLN A 200 5.28 -12.18 15.69
C GLN A 200 6.23 -11.40 14.76
N THR A 201 7.53 -11.60 14.95
CA THR A 201 8.58 -10.89 14.21
C THR A 201 9.06 -11.70 13.00
N PHE A 202 9.02 -11.07 11.83
CA PHE A 202 9.56 -11.58 10.57
C PHE A 202 10.98 -11.04 10.37
N ARG A 203 11.91 -11.93 10.06
CA ARG A 203 13.34 -11.67 9.79
C ARG A 203 13.78 -12.42 8.54
N CYS A 204 12.92 -12.40 7.51
CA CYS A 204 13.04 -13.23 6.33
C CYS A 204 12.92 -12.43 5.04
N TYR A 205 13.41 -13.03 3.95
CA TYR A 205 13.28 -12.52 2.59
C TYR A 205 12.28 -13.36 1.81
N ASN A 206 11.52 -12.71 0.93
CA ASN A 206 10.70 -13.39 -0.07
C ASN A 206 9.59 -14.32 0.49
N VAL A 207 8.98 -13.97 1.63
CA VAL A 207 7.90 -14.76 2.26
C VAL A 207 6.54 -14.14 1.99
N ALA A 208 5.56 -14.97 1.66
CA ALA A 208 4.15 -14.60 1.54
C ALA A 208 3.29 -15.27 2.62
N ILE A 209 2.40 -14.50 3.24
CA ILE A 209 1.34 -14.97 4.14
C ILE A 209 0.01 -14.73 3.44
N ILE A 210 -0.68 -15.81 3.11
CA ILE A 210 -1.93 -15.79 2.34
C ILE A 210 -3.02 -16.39 3.21
N GLY A 211 -4.00 -15.58 3.62
CA GLY A 211 -5.15 -16.09 4.34
C GLY A 211 -6.17 -16.75 3.42
N GLU A 212 -6.95 -17.66 3.97
CA GLU A 212 -8.09 -18.29 3.29
C GLU A 212 -9.19 -17.26 3.00
N SER A 213 -9.38 -16.28 3.88
CA SER A 213 -10.22 -15.10 3.65
C SER A 213 -9.87 -13.96 4.60
N ARG A 214 -10.07 -12.72 4.15
CA ARG A 214 -9.78 -11.50 4.94
C ARG A 214 -10.46 -11.48 6.30
N ASP A 215 -11.74 -11.81 6.33
CA ASP A 215 -12.56 -11.71 7.54
C ASP A 215 -12.51 -13.00 8.37
N GLY A 216 -12.18 -14.14 7.75
CA GLY A 216 -12.08 -15.42 8.43
C GLY A 216 -10.72 -15.72 9.05
N VAL A 217 -9.64 -15.06 8.60
CA VAL A 217 -8.31 -15.16 9.21
C VAL A 217 -8.03 -13.92 10.05
N VAL A 218 -7.98 -14.08 11.36
CA VAL A 218 -7.71 -12.97 12.29
C VAL A 218 -6.42 -13.25 13.05
N LEU A 219 -5.36 -12.50 12.73
CA LEU A 219 -4.08 -12.53 13.43
C LEU A 219 -4.04 -11.37 14.43
N HIS A 220 -4.08 -11.67 15.73
CA HIS A 220 -4.27 -10.63 16.73
C HIS A 220 -3.54 -10.84 18.05
N GLY A 221 -3.48 -9.79 18.86
CA GLY A 221 -2.90 -9.81 20.20
C GLY A 221 -3.15 -8.50 20.93
N ASN A 222 -2.81 -8.43 22.21
CA ASN A 222 -3.04 -7.27 23.07
C ASN A 222 -1.71 -6.66 23.52
N ARG A 223 -1.25 -5.63 22.80
CA ARG A 223 0.08 -5.02 23.01
C ARG A 223 0.00 -3.50 22.99
N SER A 224 0.64 -2.86 23.97
CA SER A 224 0.66 -1.39 24.10
C SER A 224 2.00 -0.78 23.74
N GLY A 225 1.97 0.38 23.09
CA GLY A 225 3.14 1.20 22.79
C GLY A 225 3.65 1.03 21.34
N ILE A 226 4.16 2.12 20.79
CA ILE A 226 4.49 2.24 19.36
C ILE A 226 5.55 1.24 18.89
N SER A 227 6.46 0.83 19.77
CA SER A 227 7.52 -0.14 19.44
C SER A 227 7.09 -1.59 19.58
N ASN A 228 5.87 -1.88 20.05
CA ASN A 228 5.38 -3.20 20.41
C ASN A 228 4.19 -3.64 19.52
N PRO A 229 4.40 -3.86 18.21
CA PRO A 229 3.35 -4.32 17.32
C PRO A 229 2.93 -5.76 17.63
N VAL A 230 1.76 -6.17 17.13
CA VAL A 230 1.37 -7.59 17.08
C VAL A 230 2.18 -8.32 16.01
N ILE A 231 2.16 -7.81 14.78
CA ILE A 231 2.97 -8.32 13.66
C ILE A 231 4.07 -7.31 13.31
N SER A 232 5.31 -7.80 13.16
CA SER A 232 6.46 -6.97 12.88
C SER A 232 7.23 -7.51 11.69
N THR A 233 7.13 -6.82 10.56
CA THR A 233 7.89 -7.10 9.33
C THR A 233 9.04 -6.13 9.13
N ARG A 234 9.33 -5.26 10.09
CA ARG A 234 10.42 -4.25 10.00
C ARG A 234 11.80 -4.79 9.59
N TYR A 235 12.08 -6.08 9.83
CA TYR A 235 13.34 -6.74 9.47
C TYR A 235 13.25 -7.64 8.24
N SER A 236 12.10 -7.69 7.57
CA SER A 236 11.89 -8.47 6.36
C SER A 236 12.00 -7.62 5.10
N VAL A 237 12.26 -8.30 4.00
CA VAL A 237 12.31 -7.69 2.67
C VAL A 237 11.46 -8.51 1.70
N ASN A 238 10.65 -7.83 0.90
CA ASN A 238 9.69 -8.45 -0.01
C ASN A 238 8.69 -9.35 0.73
N THR A 239 8.11 -8.91 1.84
CA THR A 239 6.98 -9.63 2.46
C THR A 239 5.71 -9.38 1.64
N TYR A 240 4.92 -10.42 1.40
CA TYR A 240 3.62 -10.31 0.75
C TYR A 240 2.53 -10.79 1.70
N LEU A 241 1.51 -9.97 1.97
CA LEU A 241 0.40 -10.28 2.86
C LEU A 241 -0.89 -10.17 2.07
N GLN A 242 -1.77 -11.16 2.15
CA GLN A 242 -3.06 -11.11 1.47
C GLN A 242 -4.17 -11.83 2.21
N ASP A 243 -5.40 -11.33 2.05
CA ASP A 243 -6.64 -11.98 2.48
C ASP A 243 -6.63 -12.34 3.98
N LEU A 244 -6.23 -11.40 4.84
CA LEU A 244 -6.21 -11.59 6.30
C LEU A 244 -6.46 -10.30 7.08
N THR A 245 -6.89 -10.44 8.33
CA THR A 245 -7.03 -9.35 9.31
C THR A 245 -5.83 -9.34 10.27
N LEU A 246 -5.23 -8.16 10.44
CA LEU A 246 -4.21 -7.88 11.45
C LEU A 246 -4.79 -6.94 12.51
N ARG A 247 -4.88 -7.38 13.76
CA ARG A 247 -5.54 -6.60 14.82
C ARG A 247 -4.71 -6.47 16.07
N ASN A 248 -4.75 -5.28 16.68
CA ASN A 248 -4.31 -5.09 18.06
C ASN A 248 -5.51 -4.82 18.97
N ASP A 249 -5.69 -5.66 19.98
CA ASP A 249 -6.85 -5.67 20.87
C ASP A 249 -6.78 -4.64 22.02
N TYR A 250 -5.66 -3.91 22.16
CA TYR A 250 -5.41 -3.04 23.31
C TYR A 250 -6.59 -2.11 23.63
N ASP A 251 -7.10 -1.42 22.61
CA ASP A 251 -8.30 -0.56 22.69
C ASP A 251 -9.35 -0.91 21.61
N TRP A 252 -9.27 -2.08 20.97
CA TRP A 252 -10.24 -2.46 19.94
C TRP A 252 -11.65 -2.61 20.52
N GLY A 253 -12.63 -1.94 19.91
CA GLY A 253 -14.01 -1.89 20.41
C GLY A 253 -14.19 -1.11 21.72
N LYS A 254 -13.20 -0.33 22.16
CA LYS A 254 -13.21 0.46 23.40
C LYS A 254 -12.76 1.90 23.14
N PRO A 255 -13.06 2.85 24.04
CA PRO A 255 -12.49 4.19 23.97
C PRO A 255 -10.95 4.11 23.98
N ARG A 256 -10.31 4.84 23.06
CA ARG A 256 -8.85 4.92 22.97
C ARG A 256 -8.25 5.43 24.30
N THR A 257 -7.32 4.67 24.86
CA THR A 257 -6.55 5.02 26.05
C THR A 257 -5.04 5.12 25.79
N GLY A 258 -4.55 4.52 24.70
CA GLY A 258 -3.15 4.61 24.31
C GLY A 258 -2.86 4.10 22.90
N VAL A 259 -1.60 3.73 22.67
CA VAL A 259 -1.09 3.25 21.39
C VAL A 259 -1.19 1.72 21.32
N GLY A 260 -1.75 1.20 20.22
CA GLY A 260 -1.81 -0.23 19.94
C GLY A 260 -1.48 -0.49 18.48
N VAL A 261 -0.27 -0.95 18.18
CA VAL A 261 0.17 -1.16 16.80
C VAL A 261 -0.21 -2.57 16.34
N ALA A 262 -0.94 -2.69 15.23
CA ALA A 262 -1.24 -3.99 14.62
C ALA A 262 -0.07 -4.48 13.77
N LEU A 263 0.51 -3.59 12.96
CA LEU A 263 1.59 -3.88 12.02
C LEU A 263 2.72 -2.85 12.11
N THR A 264 3.97 -3.31 12.25
CA THR A 264 5.13 -2.51 11.83
C THR A 264 5.68 -3.02 10.50
N SER A 265 5.64 -2.21 9.44
CA SER A 265 5.95 -2.65 8.07
C SER A 265 7.45 -2.74 7.75
N GLY A 266 7.79 -3.70 6.87
CA GLY A 266 9.13 -3.96 6.34
C GLY A 266 9.44 -3.25 5.03
N THR A 267 10.55 -3.61 4.40
CA THR A 267 10.98 -3.03 3.12
C THR A 267 10.40 -3.80 1.93
N ARG A 268 9.84 -3.09 0.95
CA ARG A 268 9.12 -3.65 -0.20
C ARG A 268 8.01 -4.60 0.23
N GLU A 269 7.35 -4.27 1.34
CA GLU A 269 6.17 -5.01 1.76
C GLU A 269 5.01 -4.73 0.79
N VAL A 270 4.24 -5.77 0.51
CA VAL A 270 3.01 -5.68 -0.28
C VAL A 270 1.87 -6.24 0.55
N GLY A 271 0.83 -5.43 0.77
CA GLY A 271 -0.43 -5.86 1.38
C GLY A 271 -1.57 -5.78 0.37
N VAL A 272 -2.32 -6.87 0.18
CA VAL A 272 -3.47 -6.91 -0.73
C VAL A 272 -4.70 -7.41 0.02
N ASN A 273 -5.80 -6.65 -0.02
CA ASN A 273 -7.05 -7.05 0.64
C ASN A 273 -6.85 -7.41 2.13
N LEU A 274 -6.09 -6.56 2.84
CA LEU A 274 -5.90 -6.68 4.28
C LEU A 274 -6.96 -5.90 5.04
N SER A 275 -7.19 -6.27 6.30
CA SER A 275 -7.91 -5.45 7.26
C SER A 275 -7.01 -5.19 8.46
N LEU A 276 -6.58 -3.94 8.67
CA LEU A 276 -5.73 -3.54 9.78
C LEU A 276 -6.58 -2.83 10.84
N GLN A 277 -6.60 -3.37 12.05
CA GLN A 277 -7.56 -2.99 13.09
C GLN A 277 -6.87 -2.57 14.39
N SER A 278 -7.01 -1.29 14.75
CA SER A 278 -6.67 -0.75 16.07
C SER A 278 -7.34 0.63 16.26
N GLN A 279 -6.85 1.44 17.21
CA GLN A 279 -7.32 2.79 17.51
C GLN A 279 -6.25 3.86 17.27
N GLN A 280 -5.03 3.67 17.80
CA GLN A 280 -3.93 4.62 17.58
C GLN A 280 -2.68 3.90 17.13
N ASP A 281 -2.04 4.48 16.12
CA ASP A 281 -0.86 3.97 15.43
C ASP A 281 -1.08 2.54 14.87
N THR A 282 -2.27 2.26 14.32
CA THR A 282 -2.65 0.93 13.76
C THR A 282 -1.54 0.32 12.90
N GLN A 283 -0.95 1.14 12.02
CA GLN A 283 0.23 0.81 11.24
C GLN A 283 1.36 1.79 11.55
N VAL A 284 2.54 1.24 11.83
CA VAL A 284 3.80 1.99 11.90
C VAL A 284 4.68 1.58 10.72
N THR A 285 5.04 2.51 9.85
CA THR A 285 5.92 2.23 8.72
C THR A 285 7.38 2.49 9.08
N ASP A 286 8.19 1.42 9.08
CA ASP A 286 9.63 1.47 9.41
C ASP A 286 10.51 1.12 8.19
N GLY A 287 9.93 0.46 7.18
CA GLY A 287 10.61 0.13 5.93
C GLY A 287 10.72 1.28 4.93
N ASN A 288 11.67 1.16 4.00
CA ASN A 288 11.96 2.21 3.01
C ASN A 288 10.82 2.48 2.04
N GLN A 289 10.10 1.44 1.59
CA GLN A 289 8.99 1.57 0.64
C GLN A 289 8.01 0.39 0.74
N SER A 290 6.70 0.62 0.74
CA SER A 290 5.68 -0.45 0.75
C SER A 290 4.43 -0.07 -0.05
N TYR A 291 3.68 -1.10 -0.46
CA TYR A 291 2.48 -0.99 -1.29
C TYR A 291 1.29 -1.67 -0.63
N TYR A 292 0.16 -0.98 -0.56
CA TYR A 292 -1.10 -1.53 -0.04
C TYR A 292 -2.20 -1.34 -1.08
N LEU A 293 -2.84 -2.42 -1.50
CA LEU A 293 -3.89 -2.43 -2.51
C LEU A 293 -5.20 -2.96 -1.91
N ASN A 294 -6.29 -2.21 -2.05
CA ASN A 294 -7.63 -2.60 -1.60
C ASN A 294 -7.67 -3.01 -0.11
N CYS A 295 -6.89 -2.37 0.75
CA CYS A 295 -6.85 -2.68 2.17
C CYS A 295 -7.78 -1.78 2.98
N ASP A 296 -8.29 -2.29 4.10
CA ASP A 296 -9.06 -1.53 5.08
C ASP A 296 -8.17 -1.17 6.27
N PHE A 297 -8.15 0.10 6.65
CA PHE A 297 -7.41 0.61 7.81
C PHE A 297 -8.38 1.24 8.79
N TYR A 298 -8.49 0.66 9.98
CA TYR A 298 -9.31 1.19 11.06
C TYR A 298 -8.45 1.93 12.08
N GLY A 299 -8.93 3.08 12.54
CA GLY A 299 -8.32 3.81 13.64
C GLY A 299 -8.91 5.19 13.89
N ALA A 300 -8.40 5.86 14.92
CA ALA A 300 -8.82 7.19 15.34
C ALA A 300 -7.68 8.21 15.20
N VAL A 301 -6.52 7.93 15.80
CA VAL A 301 -5.40 8.89 15.86
C VAL A 301 -4.15 8.27 15.25
N ASP A 302 -3.55 8.96 14.29
CA ASP A 302 -2.27 8.64 13.65
C ASP A 302 -2.18 7.19 13.19
N TYR A 303 -3.31 6.61 12.78
CA TYR A 303 -3.39 5.17 12.60
C TYR A 303 -2.59 4.67 11.39
N VAL A 304 -2.09 5.58 10.55
CA VAL A 304 -0.93 5.34 9.69
C VAL A 304 0.17 6.35 10.04
N CYS A 305 1.27 5.88 10.61
CA CYS A 305 2.40 6.75 11.00
C CYS A 305 3.75 6.09 10.72
N GLY A 306 4.84 6.85 10.69
CA GLY A 306 6.15 6.32 10.29
C GLY A 306 6.78 6.97 9.06
N GLY A 307 7.86 6.34 8.58
CA GLY A 307 8.69 6.84 7.48
C GLY A 307 8.53 6.05 6.18
N GLY A 308 9.43 6.31 5.24
CA GLY A 308 9.49 5.65 3.94
C GLY A 308 8.53 6.24 2.89
N ASP A 309 8.63 5.69 1.69
CA ASP A 309 7.78 6.00 0.54
C ASP A 309 6.67 4.94 0.46
N GLN A 310 5.45 5.30 0.89
CA GLN A 310 4.33 4.37 1.06
C GLN A 310 3.24 4.70 0.05
N PHE A 311 2.71 3.69 -0.62
CA PHE A 311 1.63 3.87 -1.60
C PHE A 311 0.41 3.03 -1.19
N TYR A 312 -0.68 3.72 -0.87
CA TYR A 312 -1.98 3.16 -0.56
C TYR A 312 -2.88 3.36 -1.78
N ASP A 313 -3.19 2.28 -2.50
CA ASP A 313 -4.00 2.27 -3.71
C ASP A 313 -5.38 1.67 -3.41
N LYS A 314 -6.44 2.45 -3.66
CA LYS A 314 -7.84 2.03 -3.49
C LYS A 314 -8.15 1.46 -2.10
N CYS A 315 -7.45 1.96 -1.08
CA CYS A 315 -7.65 1.53 0.29
C CYS A 315 -8.82 2.29 0.96
N ASN A 316 -9.43 1.67 1.96
CA ASN A 316 -10.45 2.29 2.80
C ASN A 316 -9.84 2.71 4.14
N PHE A 317 -10.16 3.93 4.55
CA PHE A 317 -9.71 4.56 5.78
C PHE A 317 -10.93 4.78 6.67
N LEU A 318 -11.11 3.90 7.64
CA LEU A 318 -12.34 3.73 8.41
C LEU A 318 -12.14 4.29 9.83
N MET A 319 -12.67 5.48 10.07
CA MET A 319 -12.42 6.19 11.32
C MET A 319 -13.30 5.68 12.46
N THR A 320 -12.67 5.25 13.55
CA THR A 320 -13.36 4.72 14.74
C THR A 320 -13.75 5.80 15.75
N ALA A 321 -13.11 6.96 15.68
CA ALA A 321 -13.42 8.17 16.46
C ALA A 321 -12.74 9.40 15.82
N ASP A 322 -13.01 10.60 16.34
CA ASP A 322 -12.28 11.81 15.96
C ASP A 322 -10.76 11.65 16.05
N GLY A 323 -10.04 12.22 15.08
CA GLY A 323 -8.58 12.27 15.13
C GLY A 323 -7.93 12.58 13.79
N THR A 324 -6.84 11.89 13.48
CA THR A 324 -6.00 12.17 12.30
C THR A 324 -5.61 10.87 11.65
N ILE A 325 -5.70 10.80 10.32
CA ILE A 325 -5.38 9.55 9.60
C ILE A 325 -3.87 9.31 9.60
N ALA A 326 -3.11 10.25 9.03
CA ALA A 326 -1.69 10.06 8.78
C ALA A 326 -0.79 10.94 9.65
N ALA A 327 0.28 10.36 10.19
CA ALA A 327 1.35 11.09 10.88
C ALA A 327 2.73 10.70 10.34
N PRO A 328 3.10 11.18 9.14
CA PRO A 328 4.37 10.80 8.52
C PRO A 328 5.57 11.41 9.25
N SER A 329 6.68 10.67 9.22
CA SER A 329 8.03 11.05 9.64
C SER A 329 9.04 10.93 8.49
N THR A 330 8.61 11.30 7.28
CA THR A 330 9.35 11.09 6.02
C THR A 330 10.78 11.64 6.11
N ALA A 331 11.77 10.76 5.90
CA ALA A 331 13.17 11.16 5.91
C ALA A 331 13.49 12.11 4.75
N LYS A 332 14.47 13.00 4.94
CA LYS A 332 14.90 13.95 3.89
C LYS A 332 15.37 13.26 2.61
N THR A 333 15.87 12.04 2.74
CA THR A 333 16.35 11.19 1.63
C THR A 333 15.23 10.51 0.88
N CYS A 334 14.08 10.26 1.52
CA CYS A 334 12.88 9.76 0.85
C CYS A 334 12.34 10.86 -0.08
N LYS A 335 11.80 10.48 -1.22
CA LYS A 335 11.33 11.46 -2.22
C LYS A 335 9.84 11.76 -2.07
N TRP A 336 9.05 10.80 -1.62
CA TRP A 336 7.60 10.83 -1.78
C TRP A 336 6.84 10.84 -0.45
N GLY A 337 7.28 10.14 0.59
CA GLY A 337 6.45 9.98 1.79
C GLY A 337 5.19 9.16 1.48
N TYR A 338 4.03 9.58 1.98
CA TYR A 338 2.80 8.80 1.84
C TYR A 338 1.93 9.27 0.67
N VAL A 339 1.50 8.33 -0.16
CA VAL A 339 0.60 8.59 -1.28
C VAL A 339 -0.67 7.75 -1.09
N PHE A 340 -1.80 8.43 -0.99
CA PHE A 340 -3.13 7.84 -0.89
C PHE A 340 -3.86 8.10 -2.22
N SER A 341 -3.96 7.08 -3.06
CA SER A 341 -4.49 7.20 -4.42
C SER A 341 -5.79 6.42 -4.58
N GLY A 342 -6.85 7.06 -5.05
CA GLY A 342 -8.15 6.42 -5.28
C GLY A 342 -8.79 5.84 -4.01
N CYS A 343 -8.36 6.30 -2.84
CA CYS A 343 -8.78 5.77 -1.54
C CYS A 343 -10.17 6.30 -1.15
N THR A 344 -10.81 5.63 -0.19
CA THR A 344 -12.06 6.10 0.42
C THR A 344 -11.86 6.37 1.90
N VAL A 345 -12.36 7.51 2.39
CA VAL A 345 -12.45 7.82 3.82
C VAL A 345 -13.91 7.76 4.26
N ASP A 346 -14.17 7.02 5.33
CA ASP A 346 -15.51 6.84 5.90
C ASP A 346 -15.46 6.71 7.43
N GLU A 347 -16.61 6.75 8.07
CA GLU A 347 -16.74 6.34 9.47
C GLU A 347 -16.80 4.82 9.55
N ALA A 348 -16.09 4.22 10.53
CA ALA A 348 -16.22 2.80 10.83
C ALA A 348 -17.62 2.47 11.40
N THR A 349 -18.29 3.43 12.01
CA THR A 349 -19.68 3.33 12.47
C THR A 349 -20.34 4.70 12.35
N PRO A 350 -21.58 4.81 11.83
CA PRO A 350 -22.24 6.11 11.66
C PRO A 350 -22.29 6.93 12.95
N GLY A 351 -21.82 8.18 12.89
CA GLY A 351 -21.75 9.08 14.04
C GLY A 351 -20.58 8.82 14.98
N ALA A 352 -19.51 8.18 14.51
CA ALA A 352 -18.26 8.02 15.24
C ALA A 352 -17.50 9.35 15.43
N LEU A 353 -17.80 10.37 14.63
CA LEU A 353 -17.13 11.66 14.64
C LEU A 353 -18.00 12.73 15.31
N GLU A 354 -17.45 13.45 16.29
CA GLU A 354 -18.17 14.50 17.04
C GLU A 354 -17.56 15.89 16.84
N LYS A 355 -16.23 15.98 16.74
CA LYS A 355 -15.45 17.23 16.74
C LYS A 355 -14.73 17.48 15.42
N GLY A 356 -14.67 16.47 14.56
CA GLY A 356 -14.02 16.54 13.25
C GLY A 356 -12.65 15.86 13.23
N TRP A 357 -12.18 15.61 12.02
CA TRP A 357 -10.99 14.82 11.75
C TRP A 357 -10.08 15.52 10.72
N TYR A 358 -8.85 15.04 10.63
CA TYR A 358 -7.80 15.59 9.79
C TYR A 358 -7.16 14.51 8.93
N LEU A 359 -6.77 14.88 7.72
CA LEU A 359 -6.05 14.00 6.80
C LEU A 359 -4.67 13.65 7.37
N SER A 360 -3.90 14.65 7.80
CA SER A 360 -2.51 14.43 8.22
C SER A 360 -2.00 15.43 9.24
N ARG A 361 -0.96 15.05 9.99
CA ARG A 361 -0.23 15.95 10.90
C ARG A 361 1.27 15.65 10.98
N PRO A 362 2.12 16.64 11.28
CA PRO A 362 3.57 16.50 11.10
C PRO A 362 4.27 15.83 12.29
N TRP A 363 4.68 14.57 12.16
CA TRP A 363 5.35 13.86 13.25
C TRP A 363 6.83 14.19 13.39
N GLN A 364 7.65 13.89 12.38
CA GLN A 364 9.11 14.15 12.39
C GLN A 364 9.65 14.47 11.00
N ASN A 365 10.90 14.93 10.93
CA ASN A 365 11.65 15.15 9.69
C ASN A 365 10.98 16.14 8.71
N GLU A 366 10.75 15.73 7.46
CA GLU A 366 10.09 16.52 6.41
C GLU A 366 8.80 15.81 5.99
N PRO A 367 7.76 15.82 6.85
CA PRO A 367 6.57 14.99 6.68
C PRO A 367 5.84 15.29 5.37
N ARG A 368 5.58 14.25 4.57
CA ARG A 368 4.91 14.38 3.25
C ARG A 368 3.72 13.45 3.11
N THR A 369 2.60 13.98 2.62
CA THR A 369 1.39 13.22 2.27
C THR A 369 0.75 13.77 1.02
N TYR A 370 0.21 12.88 0.19
CA TYR A 370 -0.48 13.22 -1.05
C TYR A 370 -1.80 12.46 -1.11
N TRP A 371 -2.92 13.19 -1.12
CA TRP A 371 -4.28 12.63 -1.19
C TRP A 371 -4.84 12.86 -2.59
N ILE A 372 -4.91 11.81 -3.40
CA ILE A 372 -5.17 11.91 -4.84
C ILE A 372 -6.42 11.13 -5.19
N ASN A 373 -7.41 11.83 -5.76
CA ASN A 373 -8.71 11.27 -6.17
C ASN A 373 -9.40 10.48 -5.04
N THR A 374 -9.39 11.05 -3.82
CA THR A 374 -9.94 10.39 -2.64
C THR A 374 -11.44 10.63 -2.51
N VAL A 375 -12.22 9.58 -2.28
CA VAL A 375 -13.65 9.68 -1.95
C VAL A 375 -13.78 9.96 -0.45
N MET A 376 -14.31 11.11 -0.07
CA MET A 376 -14.56 11.48 1.33
C MET A 376 -16.05 11.43 1.61
N LYS A 377 -16.53 10.30 2.16
CA LYS A 377 -17.94 10.15 2.55
C LYS A 377 -18.32 11.03 3.73
N VAL A 378 -17.33 11.33 4.56
CA VAL A 378 -17.38 12.37 5.60
C VAL A 378 -16.32 13.40 5.30
N LYS A 379 -16.65 14.70 5.40
CA LYS A 379 -15.70 15.77 5.08
C LYS A 379 -14.73 16.01 6.24
N PRO A 380 -13.43 16.23 5.98
CA PRO A 380 -12.50 16.67 7.01
C PRO A 380 -12.81 18.11 7.40
N VAL A 381 -12.13 18.60 8.43
CA VAL A 381 -12.08 20.05 8.69
C VAL A 381 -11.53 20.79 7.46
N ASP A 382 -11.98 22.03 7.24
CA ASP A 382 -11.64 22.83 6.05
C ASP A 382 -10.12 22.89 5.77
N VAL A 383 -9.32 23.19 6.78
CA VAL A 383 -7.84 23.25 6.66
C VAL A 383 -7.21 21.91 6.27
N GLY A 384 -7.89 20.79 6.49
CA GLY A 384 -7.45 19.44 6.18
C GLY A 384 -6.38 18.85 7.13
N TYR A 385 -5.46 19.68 7.63
CA TYR A 385 -4.26 19.21 8.34
C TYR A 385 -4.14 19.76 9.77
N ASN A 386 -3.60 18.93 10.68
CA ASN A 386 -3.51 19.23 12.10
C ASN A 386 -2.10 19.66 12.54
N SER A 387 -1.99 20.12 13.78
CA SER A 387 -0.73 20.42 14.48
C SER A 387 -0.11 19.18 15.16
N MET A 388 1.22 19.12 15.22
CA MET A 388 1.96 18.20 16.09
C MET A 388 3.39 18.72 16.33
N GLY A 389 4.32 18.47 15.40
CA GLY A 389 5.67 19.05 15.40
C GLY A 389 5.75 20.35 14.61
N ASN A 390 6.66 21.24 15.01
CA ASN A 390 7.01 22.44 14.23
C ASN A 390 7.99 22.06 13.11
N LEU A 391 7.47 21.69 11.93
CA LEU A 391 8.23 21.02 10.87
C LEU A 391 7.93 21.58 9.46
N PRO A 392 8.87 21.49 8.50
CA PRO A 392 8.61 21.79 7.11
C PRO A 392 7.70 20.70 6.51
N THR A 393 6.42 21.01 6.38
CA THR A 393 5.39 20.07 5.93
C THR A 393 5.22 20.12 4.42
N HIS A 394 4.80 19.01 3.84
CA HIS A 394 4.51 18.86 2.41
C HIS A 394 3.23 18.04 2.25
N PHE A 395 2.09 18.65 2.55
CA PHE A 395 0.79 17.98 2.53
C PHE A 395 -0.07 18.51 1.40
N TYR A 396 -0.44 17.62 0.49
CA TYR A 396 -1.14 18.00 -0.72
C TYR A 396 -2.39 17.16 -0.95
N GLU A 397 -3.33 17.73 -1.69
CA GLU A 397 -4.57 17.09 -2.13
C GLU A 397 -4.85 17.37 -3.61
N PHE A 398 -5.51 16.43 -4.29
CA PHE A 398 -5.96 16.57 -5.67
C PHE A 398 -7.23 15.78 -5.91
N GLY A 399 -8.22 16.41 -6.55
CA GLY A 399 -9.35 15.69 -7.16
C GLY A 399 -10.25 14.92 -6.19
N SER A 400 -10.23 15.22 -4.89
CA SER A 400 -11.13 14.55 -3.93
C SER A 400 -12.60 14.83 -4.23
N VAL A 401 -13.44 13.84 -3.98
CA VAL A 401 -14.88 13.89 -4.22
C VAL A 401 -15.68 13.50 -2.97
N ASP A 402 -16.94 13.90 -2.88
CA ASP A 402 -17.87 13.38 -1.87
C ASP A 402 -18.40 11.97 -2.22
N ALA A 403 -19.30 11.44 -1.39
CA ALA A 403 -19.90 10.11 -1.56
C ALA A 403 -20.67 9.96 -2.88
N GLU A 404 -21.21 11.06 -3.40
CA GLU A 404 -21.97 11.12 -4.65
C GLU A 404 -21.08 11.35 -5.88
N GLY A 405 -19.76 11.56 -5.68
CA GLY A 405 -18.78 11.79 -6.74
C GLY A 405 -18.65 13.25 -7.18
N ASN A 406 -19.20 14.21 -6.42
CA ASN A 406 -18.99 15.63 -6.70
C ASN A 406 -17.63 16.09 -6.17
N LEU A 407 -16.93 16.93 -6.93
CA LEU A 407 -15.66 17.51 -6.49
C LEU A 407 -15.84 18.32 -5.20
N LEU A 408 -14.95 18.08 -4.24
CA LEU A 408 -14.84 18.91 -3.05
C LEU A 408 -14.21 20.26 -3.41
N ASP A 409 -14.64 21.32 -2.72
CA ASP A 409 -13.94 22.60 -2.77
C ASP A 409 -12.63 22.48 -1.99
N LEU A 410 -11.50 22.45 -2.71
CA LEU A 410 -10.17 22.37 -2.11
C LEU A 410 -9.57 23.74 -1.81
N SER A 411 -10.22 24.85 -2.20
CA SER A 411 -9.71 26.21 -1.91
C SER A 411 -9.70 26.56 -0.43
N VAL A 412 -10.40 25.76 0.38
CA VAL A 412 -10.42 25.85 1.85
C VAL A 412 -9.20 25.21 2.52
N ARG A 413 -8.38 24.45 1.78
CA ARG A 413 -7.18 23.81 2.31
C ARG A 413 -6.11 24.86 2.65
N GLY A 414 -5.38 24.61 3.72
CA GLY A 414 -4.25 25.44 4.15
C GLY A 414 -3.05 24.58 4.53
N ASN A 415 -1.92 25.21 4.85
CA ASN A 415 -0.80 24.46 5.44
C ASN A 415 -1.11 24.07 6.89
N SER A 416 -0.44 23.04 7.41
CA SER A 416 -0.53 22.67 8.82
C SER A 416 -0.27 23.89 9.73
N PRO A 417 -1.01 24.07 10.85
CA PRO A 417 -0.80 25.19 11.78
C PRO A 417 0.60 25.25 12.39
N THR A 418 1.34 24.14 12.38
CA THR A 418 2.73 24.05 12.87
C THR A 418 3.75 23.94 11.74
N HIS A 419 3.37 24.32 10.51
CA HIS A 419 4.32 24.40 9.41
C HIS A 419 5.39 25.47 9.69
N VAL A 420 6.66 25.11 9.48
CA VAL A 420 7.78 26.07 9.41
C VAL A 420 8.33 26.15 7.99
N GLY A 421 8.55 27.37 7.51
CA GLY A 421 9.03 27.62 6.15
C GLY A 421 8.17 28.66 5.42
N ALA A 422 8.43 28.80 4.12
CA ALA A 422 7.55 29.58 3.26
C ALA A 422 6.24 28.80 3.02
N PRO A 423 5.08 29.47 3.01
CA PRO A 423 3.82 28.83 2.63
C PRO A 423 3.91 28.16 1.26
N TYR A 424 3.15 27.08 1.08
CA TYR A 424 3.04 26.36 -0.19
C TYR A 424 1.56 26.15 -0.54
N GLU A 425 1.27 25.95 -1.82
CA GLU A 425 -0.08 25.63 -2.31
C GLU A 425 -0.41 24.16 -1.96
N PRO A 426 -1.40 23.88 -1.10
CA PRO A 426 -1.74 22.51 -0.69
C PRO A 426 -2.56 21.75 -1.74
N VAL A 427 -2.91 22.36 -2.87
CA VAL A 427 -3.66 21.71 -3.96
C VAL A 427 -2.74 21.47 -5.15
N LEU A 428 -2.59 20.21 -5.57
CA LEU A 428 -1.79 19.90 -6.76
C LEU A 428 -2.51 20.32 -8.04
N THR A 429 -1.73 20.56 -9.09
CA THR A 429 -2.22 20.56 -10.47
C THR A 429 -2.47 19.13 -10.97
N ALA A 430 -3.20 19.00 -12.08
CA ALA A 430 -3.42 17.70 -12.71
C ALA A 430 -2.11 17.08 -13.23
N GLU A 431 -1.21 17.92 -13.75
CA GLU A 431 0.09 17.52 -14.24
C GLU A 431 0.99 16.99 -13.11
N GLU A 432 0.98 17.63 -11.94
CA GLU A 432 1.70 17.15 -10.76
C GLU A 432 1.09 15.85 -10.22
N ALA A 433 -0.24 15.79 -10.11
CA ALA A 433 -0.93 14.61 -9.59
C ALA A 433 -0.72 13.37 -10.48
N ALA A 434 -0.68 13.53 -11.80
CA ALA A 434 -0.39 12.46 -12.75
C ALA A 434 0.99 11.81 -12.55
N PHE A 435 1.90 12.49 -11.85
CA PHE A 435 3.24 12.01 -11.58
C PHE A 435 3.30 10.93 -10.48
N PHE A 436 2.29 10.86 -9.62
CA PHE A 436 2.19 9.94 -8.48
C PHE A 436 1.61 8.58 -8.88
N THR A 437 2.33 7.86 -9.73
CA THR A 437 2.02 6.46 -10.05
C THR A 437 2.75 5.50 -9.12
N VAL A 438 2.24 4.27 -8.97
CA VAL A 438 2.88 3.21 -8.16
C VAL A 438 4.34 3.01 -8.59
N GLY A 439 4.61 2.95 -9.89
CA GLY A 439 5.96 2.79 -10.44
C GLY A 439 6.88 3.96 -10.09
N ASN A 440 6.40 5.20 -10.22
CA ASN A 440 7.22 6.37 -9.90
C ASN A 440 7.53 6.46 -8.40
N VAL A 441 6.54 6.22 -7.54
CA VAL A 441 6.70 6.37 -6.09
C VAL A 441 7.60 5.29 -5.50
N LEU A 442 7.43 4.04 -5.93
CA LEU A 442 8.12 2.89 -5.32
C LEU A 442 9.30 2.36 -6.13
N GLY A 443 9.43 2.75 -7.39
CA GLY A 443 10.36 2.14 -8.36
C GLY A 443 11.25 3.11 -9.10
N MET A 444 11.08 4.42 -8.93
CA MET A 444 11.79 5.41 -9.74
C MET A 444 13.31 5.30 -9.67
N THR A 445 13.89 4.83 -8.56
CA THR A 445 15.34 4.82 -8.40
C THR A 445 16.02 3.50 -8.76
N ASP A 446 15.28 2.40 -8.72
CA ASP A 446 15.80 1.03 -8.84
C ASP A 446 15.00 0.14 -9.80
N SER A 447 13.98 0.70 -10.45
CA SER A 447 13.08 0.01 -11.38
C SER A 447 12.26 -1.12 -10.72
N TYR A 448 12.06 -1.09 -9.40
CA TYR A 448 11.14 -2.01 -8.73
C TYR A 448 9.68 -1.75 -9.17
N SER A 449 8.91 -2.81 -9.43
CA SER A 449 7.49 -2.69 -9.79
C SER A 449 6.62 -3.47 -8.81
N ALA A 450 5.99 -2.76 -7.87
CA ALA A 450 4.98 -3.35 -6.99
C ALA A 450 3.72 -3.77 -7.77
N ALA A 451 3.40 -3.08 -8.88
CA ALA A 451 2.26 -3.39 -9.73
C ALA A 451 2.41 -4.78 -10.39
N GLU A 452 3.61 -5.14 -10.86
CA GLU A 452 3.87 -6.49 -11.38
C GLU A 452 3.88 -7.55 -10.27
N VAL A 453 4.26 -7.18 -9.04
CA VAL A 453 4.25 -8.09 -7.89
C VAL A 453 2.83 -8.52 -7.49
N VAL A 454 1.85 -7.63 -7.60
CA VAL A 454 0.44 -7.93 -7.26
C VAL A 454 -0.37 -8.48 -8.43
N LYS A 455 0.18 -8.45 -9.65
CA LYS A 455 -0.53 -8.93 -10.84
C LYS A 455 -0.81 -10.43 -10.70
N THR A 456 -2.08 -10.81 -10.84
CA THR A 456 -2.52 -12.21 -10.75
C THR A 456 -2.89 -12.75 -12.12
N PRO A 457 -2.77 -14.08 -12.33
CA PRO A 457 -3.37 -14.73 -13.49
C PRO A 457 -4.90 -14.56 -13.51
N ASP A 458 -5.50 -14.77 -14.67
CA ASP A 458 -6.95 -14.78 -14.81
C ASP A 458 -7.58 -15.93 -14.02
N ALA A 459 -8.85 -15.77 -13.65
CA ALA A 459 -9.63 -16.81 -12.98
C ALA A 459 -9.67 -18.09 -13.85
N PRO A 460 -9.33 -19.28 -13.31
CA PRO A 460 -9.37 -20.52 -14.08
C PRO A 460 -10.78 -20.84 -14.60
N ALA A 461 -10.89 -21.30 -15.84
CA ALA A 461 -12.14 -21.85 -16.36
C ALA A 461 -12.27 -23.33 -15.95
N VAL A 462 -12.98 -23.58 -14.85
CA VAL A 462 -13.08 -24.92 -14.23
C VAL A 462 -14.26 -25.70 -14.82
N THR A 463 -14.03 -26.98 -15.07
CA THR A 463 -15.03 -27.97 -15.51
C THR A 463 -14.90 -29.26 -14.71
N ILE A 464 -15.93 -30.12 -14.74
CA ILE A 464 -15.86 -31.48 -14.19
C ILE A 464 -15.64 -32.47 -15.33
N ASP A 465 -14.67 -33.38 -15.15
CA ASP A 465 -14.42 -34.52 -16.01
C ASP A 465 -14.26 -35.79 -15.14
N GLY A 466 -15.32 -36.60 -15.07
CA GLY A 466 -15.41 -37.73 -14.15
C GLY A 466 -15.28 -37.29 -12.69
N ASP A 467 -14.33 -37.89 -11.98
CA ASP A 467 -14.05 -37.59 -10.56
C ASP A 467 -13.02 -36.46 -10.37
N ASN A 468 -12.78 -35.62 -11.40
CA ASN A 468 -11.79 -34.56 -11.34
C ASN A 468 -12.37 -33.21 -11.78
N LEU A 469 -11.90 -32.15 -11.13
CA LEU A 469 -11.92 -30.80 -11.65
C LEU A 469 -10.81 -30.67 -12.71
N LYS A 470 -11.08 -29.91 -13.78
CA LYS A 470 -10.17 -29.65 -14.91
C LYS A 470 -10.18 -28.18 -15.31
N TRP A 471 -9.00 -27.62 -15.60
CA TRP A 471 -8.81 -26.29 -16.18
C TRP A 471 -7.50 -26.22 -16.98
N ASN A 472 -7.36 -25.21 -17.84
CA ASN A 472 -6.11 -24.95 -18.55
C ASN A 472 -5.10 -24.28 -17.61
N THR A 473 -3.84 -24.71 -17.65
CA THR A 473 -2.79 -24.07 -16.87
C THR A 473 -2.33 -22.76 -17.49
N ASP A 474 -2.04 -21.77 -16.65
CA ASP A 474 -1.47 -20.47 -17.00
C ASP A 474 0.06 -20.45 -16.74
N ALA A 475 0.82 -19.84 -17.65
CA ALA A 475 2.28 -19.68 -17.53
C ALA A 475 2.68 -18.78 -16.34
N ASP A 476 1.84 -17.80 -16.01
CA ASP A 476 2.05 -16.85 -14.92
C ASP A 476 1.54 -17.38 -13.57
N ALA A 477 0.83 -18.52 -13.54
CA ALA A 477 0.34 -19.14 -12.31
C ALA A 477 1.40 -20.01 -11.63
N ARG A 478 1.77 -19.71 -10.38
CA ARG A 478 2.70 -20.52 -9.58
C ARG A 478 2.08 -21.85 -9.13
N PHE A 479 0.84 -21.79 -8.69
CA PHE A 479 0.01 -22.93 -8.26
C PHE A 479 -1.47 -22.52 -8.28
N TYR A 480 -2.35 -23.46 -7.99
CA TYR A 480 -3.79 -23.28 -7.85
C TYR A 480 -4.25 -23.72 -6.47
N VAL A 481 -5.17 -22.95 -5.88
CA VAL A 481 -5.84 -23.30 -4.62
C VAL A 481 -7.27 -23.70 -4.92
N VAL A 482 -7.68 -24.84 -4.38
CA VAL A 482 -9.01 -25.41 -4.59
C VAL A 482 -9.82 -25.23 -3.31
N TYR A 483 -11.02 -24.70 -3.48
CA TYR A 483 -12.00 -24.53 -2.43
C TYR A 483 -13.23 -25.39 -2.71
N ARG A 484 -13.86 -25.90 -1.66
CA ARG A 484 -15.17 -26.55 -1.70
C ARG A 484 -16.09 -25.84 -0.73
N SER A 485 -17.22 -25.35 -1.24
CA SER A 485 -18.24 -24.60 -0.48
C SER A 485 -17.62 -23.44 0.33
N GLY A 486 -16.65 -22.75 -0.27
CA GLY A 486 -15.94 -21.62 0.34
C GLY A 486 -14.80 -22.00 1.28
N SER A 487 -14.52 -23.29 1.52
CA SER A 487 -13.44 -23.74 2.40
C SER A 487 -12.27 -24.34 1.62
N TYR A 488 -11.05 -24.08 2.06
CA TYR A 488 -9.84 -24.68 1.52
C TYR A 488 -9.89 -26.22 1.59
N VAL A 489 -9.65 -26.89 0.46
CA VAL A 489 -9.50 -28.37 0.41
C VAL A 489 -8.12 -28.82 -0.06
N GLY A 490 -7.40 -28.00 -0.83
CA GLY A 490 -6.04 -28.33 -1.24
C GLY A 490 -5.45 -27.36 -2.25
N ASN A 491 -4.27 -27.71 -2.74
CA ASN A 491 -3.57 -26.94 -3.77
C ASN A 491 -2.82 -27.88 -4.72
N THR A 492 -2.56 -27.41 -5.94
CA THR A 492 -1.90 -28.19 -7.01
C THR A 492 -1.18 -27.27 -7.98
N ILE A 493 -0.19 -27.81 -8.71
CA ILE A 493 0.42 -27.14 -9.87
C ILE A 493 -0.20 -27.62 -11.20
N GLU A 494 -0.96 -28.71 -11.15
CA GLU A 494 -1.59 -29.33 -12.31
C GLU A 494 -2.89 -28.61 -12.69
N GLY A 495 -3.27 -28.71 -13.97
CA GLY A 495 -4.59 -28.26 -14.47
C GLY A 495 -5.76 -29.18 -14.06
N SER A 496 -5.63 -29.88 -12.93
CA SER A 496 -6.66 -30.77 -12.40
C SER A 496 -6.51 -31.06 -10.93
N TYR A 497 -7.64 -31.37 -10.28
CA TYR A 497 -7.69 -31.77 -8.88
C TYR A 497 -8.81 -32.78 -8.64
N PRO A 498 -8.60 -33.85 -7.85
CA PRO A 498 -9.63 -34.84 -7.58
C PRO A 498 -10.77 -34.25 -6.75
N VAL A 499 -12.00 -34.60 -7.11
CA VAL A 499 -13.17 -34.31 -6.29
C VAL A 499 -13.12 -35.18 -5.04
N ASP A 500 -13.29 -34.55 -3.88
CA ASP A 500 -13.25 -35.19 -2.56
C ASP A 500 -14.62 -35.19 -1.84
N GLY A 501 -15.69 -34.76 -2.52
CA GLY A 501 -17.08 -34.85 -2.02
C GLY A 501 -18.04 -33.86 -2.70
N ASP A 502 -19.27 -33.80 -2.21
CA ASP A 502 -20.31 -32.93 -2.76
C ASP A 502 -20.12 -31.47 -2.32
N GLY A 503 -20.45 -30.53 -3.20
CA GLY A 503 -20.36 -29.09 -2.92
C GLY A 503 -20.06 -28.25 -4.17
N ILE A 504 -19.97 -26.94 -3.97
CA ILE A 504 -19.56 -26.01 -5.03
C ILE A 504 -18.06 -25.85 -4.97
N TYR A 505 -17.36 -26.23 -6.03
CA TYR A 505 -15.92 -26.07 -6.14
C TYR A 505 -15.55 -24.78 -6.86
N THR A 506 -14.54 -24.09 -6.36
CA THR A 506 -13.91 -22.94 -7.02
C THR A 506 -12.40 -23.08 -6.95
N VAL A 507 -11.71 -22.55 -7.96
CA VAL A 507 -10.23 -22.58 -8.04
C VAL A 507 -9.71 -21.15 -8.20
N ARG A 508 -8.66 -20.82 -7.45
CA ARG A 508 -7.93 -19.54 -7.57
C ARG A 508 -6.51 -19.81 -8.06
N ALA A 509 -6.03 -19.04 -9.02
CA ALA A 509 -4.64 -19.09 -9.46
C ALA A 509 -3.76 -18.15 -8.62
N ALA A 510 -2.54 -18.58 -8.30
CA ALA A 510 -1.58 -17.79 -7.53
C ALA A 510 -0.53 -17.14 -8.43
N ASN A 511 -0.17 -15.88 -8.19
CA ASN A 511 0.95 -15.22 -8.86
C ASN A 511 2.33 -15.74 -8.38
N VAL A 512 3.42 -15.18 -8.92
CA VAL A 512 4.80 -15.58 -8.56
C VAL A 512 5.12 -15.49 -7.06
N ARG A 513 4.44 -14.60 -6.33
CA ARG A 513 4.61 -14.44 -4.88
C ARG A 513 3.68 -15.33 -4.05
N GLY A 514 2.70 -16.00 -4.68
CA GLY A 514 1.67 -16.77 -4.00
C GLY A 514 0.36 -16.02 -3.78
N GLY A 515 0.27 -14.75 -4.20
CA GLY A 515 -0.95 -13.95 -4.10
C GLY A 515 -2.05 -14.52 -5.00
N LEU A 516 -3.25 -14.71 -4.44
CA LEU A 516 -4.36 -15.39 -5.13
C LEU A 516 -5.21 -14.40 -5.92
N GLY A 517 -5.44 -14.70 -7.20
CA GLY A 517 -6.37 -13.95 -8.04
C GLY A 517 -7.83 -14.24 -7.73
N GLU A 518 -8.70 -13.83 -8.64
CA GLU A 518 -10.14 -14.08 -8.57
C GLU A 518 -10.46 -15.58 -8.57
N ALA A 519 -11.58 -15.93 -7.94
CA ALA A 519 -12.09 -17.29 -7.98
C ALA A 519 -12.69 -17.61 -9.35
N SER A 520 -12.53 -18.84 -9.81
CA SER A 520 -13.29 -19.38 -10.92
C SER A 520 -14.79 -19.29 -10.66
N GLU A 521 -15.58 -19.37 -11.73
CA GLU A 521 -16.99 -19.72 -11.60
C GLU A 521 -17.14 -21.04 -10.80
N GLY A 522 -18.19 -21.09 -9.97
CA GLY A 522 -18.45 -22.23 -9.10
C GLY A 522 -18.98 -23.42 -9.87
N VAL A 523 -18.38 -24.60 -9.67
CA VAL A 523 -18.82 -25.84 -10.31
C VAL A 523 -19.42 -26.78 -9.26
N GLN A 524 -20.70 -27.08 -9.41
CA GLN A 524 -21.43 -27.95 -8.50
C GLN A 524 -21.07 -29.42 -8.75
N VAL A 525 -20.61 -30.10 -7.69
CA VAL A 525 -20.46 -31.56 -7.64
C VAL A 525 -21.48 -32.13 -6.65
N GLY A 526 -22.06 -33.28 -7.00
CA GLY A 526 -23.15 -33.89 -6.24
C GLY A 526 -24.53 -33.33 -6.59
N THR A 527 -25.57 -33.95 -6.05
CA THR A 527 -26.96 -33.59 -6.36
C THR A 527 -27.44 -32.50 -5.41
N VAL A 528 -27.90 -31.36 -5.93
CA VAL A 528 -28.72 -30.40 -5.17
C VAL A 528 -30.18 -30.71 -5.47
N GLY A 529 -30.65 -31.84 -4.94
CA GLY A 529 -32.03 -32.31 -5.13
C GLY A 529 -32.81 -32.24 -3.82
N ILE A 530 -34.12 -32.01 -3.91
CA ILE A 530 -35.02 -32.43 -2.84
C ILE A 530 -34.93 -33.97 -2.80
N ASP A 531 -34.28 -34.53 -1.78
CA ASP A 531 -34.04 -35.98 -1.65
C ASP A 531 -35.34 -36.80 -1.55
N SER A 532 -36.44 -36.15 -1.18
CA SER A 532 -37.79 -36.67 -1.35
C SER A 532 -38.82 -35.54 -1.24
N VAL A 533 -39.79 -35.53 -2.15
CA VAL A 533 -41.14 -35.09 -1.76
C VAL A 533 -41.71 -36.31 -1.07
N GLU A 534 -41.63 -36.36 0.26
CA GLU A 534 -42.53 -37.27 0.97
C GLU A 534 -43.93 -36.94 0.46
N GLY A 535 -44.65 -37.94 -0.05
CA GLY A 535 -46.08 -37.84 -0.30
C GLY A 535 -46.78 -37.65 1.05
N GLY A 536 -46.62 -36.48 1.63
CA GLY A 536 -47.39 -36.03 2.77
C GLY A 536 -48.84 -35.98 2.34
N ALA A 537 -49.69 -36.55 3.19
CA ALA A 537 -51.13 -36.62 3.11
C ALA A 537 -51.77 -35.64 2.10
N ASP A 538 -52.63 -36.14 1.20
CA ASP A 538 -53.32 -35.28 0.26
C ASP A 538 -54.07 -34.18 1.00
N VAL A 539 -53.94 -32.93 0.53
CA VAL A 539 -54.73 -31.82 1.04
C VAL A 539 -56.20 -32.08 0.65
N VAL A 540 -57.04 -32.38 1.63
CA VAL A 540 -58.47 -32.66 1.43
C VAL A 540 -59.33 -31.40 1.46
N SER A 541 -58.84 -30.32 2.06
CA SER A 541 -59.52 -29.03 2.00
C SER A 541 -58.57 -27.86 2.23
N VAL A 542 -58.86 -26.75 1.55
CA VAL A 542 -58.20 -25.46 1.79
C VAL A 542 -59.26 -24.44 2.16
N GLU A 543 -59.05 -23.75 3.27
CA GLU A 543 -59.90 -22.64 3.72
C GLU A 543 -59.07 -21.35 3.80
N TYR A 544 -59.68 -20.22 3.44
CA TYR A 544 -59.05 -18.91 3.51
C TYR A 544 -59.76 -18.07 4.55
N PHE A 545 -59.00 -17.31 5.33
CA PHE A 545 -59.52 -16.38 6.32
C PHE A 545 -58.86 -15.01 6.14
N ASN A 546 -59.61 -13.93 6.37
CA ASN A 546 -59.00 -12.60 6.49
C ASN A 546 -58.27 -12.45 7.84
N LEU A 547 -57.57 -11.33 8.04
CA LEU A 547 -56.82 -11.05 9.27
C LEU A 547 -57.69 -10.97 10.54
N GLN A 548 -59.01 -10.81 10.39
CA GLN A 548 -59.97 -10.82 11.49
C GLN A 548 -60.52 -12.24 11.80
N GLY A 549 -60.02 -13.28 11.13
CA GLY A 549 -60.45 -14.66 11.33
C GLY A 549 -61.78 -15.01 10.68
N VAL A 550 -62.28 -14.19 9.76
CA VAL A 550 -63.52 -14.46 9.01
C VAL A 550 -63.17 -15.26 7.76
N ARG A 551 -63.88 -16.36 7.53
CA ARG A 551 -63.70 -17.19 6.32
C ARG A 551 -64.06 -16.37 5.07
N VAL A 552 -63.18 -16.40 4.08
CA VAL A 552 -63.32 -15.72 2.79
C VAL A 552 -63.27 -16.73 1.63
N SER A 553 -63.75 -16.32 0.46
CA SER A 553 -63.66 -17.14 -0.75
C SER A 553 -62.22 -17.29 -1.21
N GLU A 554 -61.95 -18.32 -2.01
CA GLU A 554 -60.65 -18.51 -2.64
C GLU A 554 -60.26 -17.32 -3.55
N SER A 555 -61.24 -16.61 -4.11
CA SER A 555 -61.05 -15.42 -4.95
C SER A 555 -60.78 -14.12 -4.18
N ALA A 556 -60.72 -14.14 -2.85
CA ALA A 556 -60.43 -12.95 -2.06
C ALA A 556 -58.99 -12.48 -2.29
N THR A 557 -58.83 -11.17 -2.49
CA THR A 557 -57.52 -10.52 -2.71
C THR A 557 -57.00 -9.88 -1.42
N GLY A 558 -55.67 -9.75 -1.32
CA GLY A 558 -54.98 -9.20 -0.15
C GLY A 558 -54.41 -10.26 0.79
N ILE A 559 -54.02 -9.83 1.99
CA ILE A 559 -53.41 -10.72 2.99
C ILE A 559 -54.46 -11.67 3.57
N CYS A 560 -54.26 -12.96 3.37
CA CYS A 560 -55.14 -14.01 3.87
C CYS A 560 -54.34 -15.03 4.70
N ILE A 561 -55.04 -15.72 5.60
CA ILE A 561 -54.55 -16.93 6.27
C ILE A 561 -55.12 -18.13 5.50
N LYS A 562 -54.23 -18.93 4.90
CA LYS A 562 -54.56 -20.19 4.25
C LYS A 562 -54.43 -21.32 5.27
N VAL A 563 -55.49 -22.08 5.46
CA VAL A 563 -55.49 -23.30 6.28
C VAL A 563 -55.65 -24.49 5.35
N SER A 564 -54.63 -25.34 5.26
CA SER A 564 -54.69 -26.59 4.48
C SER A 564 -54.90 -27.75 5.44
N VAL A 565 -55.95 -28.55 5.22
CA VAL A 565 -56.25 -29.75 6.00
C VAL A 565 -55.87 -30.97 5.17
N PHE A 566 -55.14 -31.87 5.80
CA PHE A 566 -54.56 -33.07 5.20
C PHE A 566 -55.45 -34.29 5.50
N ASN A 567 -55.39 -35.32 4.64
CA ASN A 567 -56.24 -36.52 4.77
C ASN A 567 -56.01 -37.32 6.08
N ASP A 568 -54.88 -37.09 6.76
CA ASP A 568 -54.50 -37.65 8.06
C ASP A 568 -54.98 -36.81 9.25
N GLY A 569 -55.66 -35.69 8.99
CA GLY A 569 -56.18 -34.75 9.99
C GLY A 569 -55.20 -33.65 10.42
N HIS A 570 -53.96 -33.67 9.90
CA HIS A 570 -53.00 -32.58 10.11
C HIS A 570 -53.50 -31.28 9.45
N LYS A 571 -53.07 -30.12 10.00
CA LYS A 571 -53.39 -28.80 9.43
C LYS A 571 -52.13 -27.94 9.35
N THR A 572 -51.88 -27.35 8.18
CA THR A 572 -50.92 -26.23 8.05
C THR A 572 -51.67 -24.91 8.00
N VAL A 573 -51.05 -23.88 8.56
CA VAL A 573 -51.58 -22.51 8.58
C VAL A 573 -50.50 -21.57 8.07
N GLU A 574 -50.79 -20.87 6.98
CA GLU A 574 -49.83 -20.00 6.29
C GLU A 574 -50.44 -18.62 6.08
N LYS A 575 -49.65 -17.58 6.29
CA LYS A 575 -50.01 -16.22 5.88
C LYS A 575 -49.57 -16.04 4.43
N ILE A 576 -50.52 -15.76 3.54
CA ILE A 576 -50.27 -15.59 2.10
C ILE A 576 -50.79 -14.23 1.63
N VAL A 577 -50.28 -13.77 0.49
CA VAL A 577 -50.81 -12.62 -0.25
C VAL A 577 -51.45 -13.16 -1.53
N LYS A 578 -52.73 -12.86 -1.74
CA LYS A 578 -53.52 -13.29 -2.91
C LYS A 578 -53.83 -12.14 -3.84
#